data_AF-A0A413SWD2-F1
#
_entry.id   AF-A0A413SWD2-F1
#
_cell.length_a   1.000
_cell.length_b   1.000
_cell.length_c   1.000
_cell.angle_alpha   90.00
_cell.angle_beta   90.00
_cell.angle_gamma   90.00
#
_symmetry.space_group_name_H-M   'P 1'
#
loop_
_entity.id
_entity.type
_entity.pdbx_description
1 polymer ?
#
loop_
_entity_poly.entity_id
_entity_poly.type
_entity_poly.pdbx_seq_one_letter_code
_entity_poly.pdbx_strand_id
1 'polypeptide(L)'
;MINKAKIKVAKRKHKSAKIKVSFKKISGVTGYQIRVSSTKKFTKKKTITKFVSKTNVKVYARKLKKAKKLYVQVRGYKIVGGKKVYGLWSGKKKVKK
;
A
#
# COMPACT_ATOMS: atom_id res chain seq x y z
N MET A 1 -9.36 11.84 14.33
CA MET A 1 -8.04 11.46 13.75
C MET A 1 -8.19 10.16 12.93
N ILE A 2 -7.39 9.93 11.87
CA ILE A 2 -7.40 8.64 11.14
C ILE A 2 -6.37 7.71 11.77
N ASN A 3 -6.81 6.57 12.31
CA ASN A 3 -5.91 5.58 12.93
C ASN A 3 -4.86 5.07 11.94
N LYS A 4 -3.68 4.74 12.47
CA LYS A 4 -2.57 4.20 11.67
C LYS A 4 -2.93 2.83 11.10
N ALA A 5 -2.72 2.66 9.80
CA ALA A 5 -2.99 1.37 9.15
C ALA A 5 -2.01 0.28 9.63
N LYS A 6 -2.53 -0.94 9.85
CA LYS A 6 -1.73 -2.12 10.23
C LYS A 6 -1.81 -3.18 9.14
N ILE A 7 -0.69 -3.40 8.43
CA ILE A 7 -0.57 -4.43 7.40
C ILE A 7 -0.52 -5.81 8.07
N LYS A 8 -1.42 -6.70 7.65
CA LYS A 8 -1.42 -8.12 8.05
C LYS A 8 -0.53 -8.93 7.11
N VAL A 9 -0.79 -8.82 5.82
CA VAL A 9 -0.10 -9.61 4.79
C VAL A 9 0.41 -8.69 3.68
N ALA A 10 1.65 -8.89 3.28
CA ALA A 10 2.18 -8.39 2.02
C ALA A 10 3.06 -9.49 1.44
N LYS A 11 2.59 -10.16 0.38
CA LYS A 11 3.25 -11.32 -0.22
C LYS A 11 3.24 -11.20 -1.74
N ARG A 12 4.29 -11.67 -2.38
CA ARG A 12 4.43 -11.75 -3.84
C ARG A 12 4.75 -13.20 -4.21
N LYS A 13 4.04 -13.77 -5.19
CA LYS A 13 4.39 -15.09 -5.75
C LYS A 13 5.66 -14.96 -6.59
N HIS A 14 6.48 -16.00 -6.63
CA HIS A 14 7.71 -16.04 -7.43
C HIS A 14 7.45 -15.56 -8.88
N LYS A 15 8.34 -14.68 -9.39
CA LYS A 15 8.24 -14.03 -10.72
C LYS A 15 6.92 -13.27 -11.01
N SER A 16 6.02 -13.12 -10.04
CA SER A 16 4.74 -12.43 -10.26
C SER A 16 4.89 -10.92 -10.19
N ALA A 17 4.19 -10.21 -11.10
CA ALA A 17 3.98 -8.77 -10.99
C ALA A 17 2.92 -8.40 -9.94
N LYS A 18 2.20 -9.37 -9.36
CA LYS A 18 1.10 -9.14 -8.42
C LYS A 18 1.58 -9.27 -6.97
N ILE A 19 1.22 -8.29 -6.14
CA ILE A 19 1.47 -8.29 -4.71
C ILE A 19 0.13 -8.37 -4.01
N LYS A 20 -0.09 -9.44 -3.24
CA LYS A 20 -1.25 -9.58 -2.35
C LYS A 20 -0.97 -8.74 -1.11
N VAL A 21 -1.82 -7.76 -0.84
CA VAL A 21 -1.74 -6.87 0.32
C VAL A 21 -3.05 -6.98 1.09
N SER A 22 -2.95 -7.29 2.39
CA SER A 22 -4.08 -7.22 3.30
C SER A 22 -3.73 -6.48 4.59
N PHE A 23 -4.71 -5.76 5.14
CA PHE A 23 -4.54 -4.91 6.32
C PHE A 23 -5.79 -4.90 7.20
N LYS A 24 -5.65 -4.47 8.45
CA LYS A 24 -6.80 -4.27 9.34
C LYS A 24 -7.69 -3.13 8.80
N LYS A 25 -9.01 -3.33 8.84
CA LYS A 25 -10.00 -2.28 8.55
C LYS A 25 -9.81 -1.14 9.54
N ILE A 26 -9.86 0.09 9.05
CA ILE A 26 -9.95 1.30 9.85
C ILE A 26 -11.40 1.77 9.76
N SER A 27 -12.04 2.05 10.89
CA SER A 27 -13.40 2.57 10.94
C SER A 27 -13.45 4.04 10.50
N GLY A 28 -14.54 4.42 9.86
CA GLY A 28 -14.81 5.81 9.46
C GLY A 28 -13.90 6.38 8.37
N VAL A 29 -13.17 5.56 7.61
CA VAL A 29 -12.41 6.01 6.43
C VAL A 29 -13.19 5.77 5.14
N THR A 30 -13.05 6.66 4.16
CA THR A 30 -13.65 6.51 2.83
C THR A 30 -12.92 5.46 1.99
N GLY A 31 -11.61 5.31 2.21
CA GLY A 31 -10.83 4.29 1.53
C GLY A 31 -9.37 4.26 1.98
N TYR A 32 -8.55 3.57 1.19
CA TYR A 32 -7.15 3.35 1.49
C TYR A 32 -6.27 3.68 0.29
N GLN A 33 -5.09 4.19 0.59
CA GLN A 33 -4.01 4.39 -0.36
C GLN A 33 -2.89 3.42 -0.03
N ILE A 34 -2.50 2.62 -1.01
CA ILE A 34 -1.39 1.68 -0.94
C ILE A 34 -0.28 2.21 -1.81
N ARG A 35 0.94 2.24 -1.27
CA ARG A 35 2.14 2.51 -2.05
C ARG A 35 3.11 1.34 -1.98
N VAL A 36 3.70 1.02 -3.12
CA VAL A 36 4.69 -0.04 -3.29
C VAL A 36 5.93 0.56 -3.90
N SER A 37 7.09 0.38 -3.28
CA SER A 37 8.37 0.85 -3.83
C SER A 37 9.45 -0.21 -3.82
N SER A 38 10.42 -0.12 -4.72
CA SER A 38 11.67 -0.88 -4.62
C SER A 38 12.69 -0.25 -3.66
N THR A 39 12.42 0.94 -3.13
CA THR A 39 13.30 1.66 -2.19
C THR A 39 12.62 1.94 -0.85
N LYS A 40 13.39 2.05 0.23
CA LYS A 40 12.86 2.40 1.57
C LYS A 40 12.33 3.83 1.65
N LYS A 41 12.85 4.73 0.80
CA LYS A 41 12.51 6.15 0.77
C LYS A 41 11.24 6.45 -0.07
N PHE A 42 10.68 5.45 -0.76
CA PHE A 42 9.50 5.62 -1.62
C PHE A 42 9.66 6.76 -2.66
N THR A 43 10.80 6.80 -3.34
CA THR A 43 11.04 7.80 -4.40
C THR A 43 10.02 7.65 -5.53
N LYS A 44 9.51 8.78 -6.06
CA LYS A 44 8.40 8.80 -7.04
C LYS A 44 8.63 7.83 -8.21
N LYS A 45 9.81 7.90 -8.85
CA LYS A 45 10.19 7.06 -10.00
C LYS A 45 10.13 5.54 -9.72
N LYS A 46 10.33 5.15 -8.45
CA LYS A 46 10.36 3.75 -8.02
C LYS A 46 9.14 3.38 -7.17
N THR A 47 8.05 4.14 -7.24
CA THR A 47 6.86 3.94 -6.40
C THR A 47 5.60 3.85 -7.24
N ILE A 48 4.75 2.88 -6.92
CA ILE A 48 3.43 2.69 -7.49
C ILE A 48 2.41 2.94 -6.39
N THR A 49 1.39 3.74 -6.70
CA THR A 49 0.32 4.09 -5.79
C THR A 49 -1.00 3.54 -6.31
N LYS A 50 -1.81 2.97 -5.43
CA LYS A 50 -3.15 2.47 -5.75
C LYS A 50 -4.14 2.88 -4.66
N PHE A 51 -5.30 3.38 -5.07
CA PHE A 51 -6.43 3.64 -4.20
C PHE A 51 -7.40 2.46 -4.25
N VAL A 52 -7.90 2.06 -3.08
CA VAL A 52 -8.80 0.91 -2.92
C VAL A 52 -9.78 1.16 -1.78
N SER A 53 -10.98 0.58 -1.87
CA SER A 53 -11.98 0.56 -0.79
C SER A 53 -11.87 -0.72 0.06
N LYS A 54 -11.42 -1.83 -0.53
CA LYS A 54 -11.31 -3.13 0.13
C LYS A 54 -9.99 -3.28 0.91
N THR A 55 -10.02 -4.11 1.95
CA THR A 55 -8.86 -4.38 2.83
C THR A 55 -7.96 -5.53 2.35
N ASN A 56 -8.40 -6.30 1.36
CA ASN A 56 -7.64 -7.38 0.74
C ASN A 56 -7.58 -7.16 -0.76
N VAL A 57 -6.40 -6.84 -1.28
CA VAL A 57 -6.24 -6.36 -2.65
C VAL A 57 -4.97 -6.89 -3.30
N LYS A 58 -5.00 -6.96 -4.63
CA LYS A 58 -3.85 -7.31 -5.47
C LYS A 58 -3.33 -6.04 -6.13
N VAL A 59 -2.11 -5.65 -5.80
CA VAL A 59 -1.41 -4.52 -6.44
C VAL A 59 -0.55 -5.03 -7.58
N TYR A 60 -0.75 -4.48 -8.78
CA TYR A 60 0.01 -4.83 -9.96
C TYR A 60 1.23 -3.92 -10.07
N ALA A 61 2.41 -4.46 -9.78
CA ALA A 61 3.69 -3.76 -9.77
C ALA A 61 4.56 -4.14 -10.98
N ARG A 62 4.01 -4.07 -12.20
CA ARG A 62 4.71 -4.48 -13.45
C ARG A 62 6.06 -3.77 -13.62
N LYS A 63 6.12 -2.46 -13.35
CA LYS A 63 7.36 -1.65 -13.42
C LYS A 63 8.42 -2.08 -12.40
N LEU A 64 8.04 -2.81 -11.36
CA LEU A 64 8.92 -3.24 -10.27
C LEU A 64 9.10 -4.77 -10.25
N LYS A 65 8.73 -5.49 -11.32
CA LYS A 65 8.80 -6.96 -11.38
C LYS A 65 10.21 -7.51 -11.14
N LYS A 66 11.23 -6.82 -11.68
CA LYS A 66 12.65 -7.21 -11.58
C LYS A 66 13.26 -6.89 -10.21
N ALA A 67 12.58 -6.13 -9.35
CA ALA A 67 13.11 -5.76 -8.05
C ALA A 67 13.18 -6.97 -7.10
N LYS A 68 14.38 -7.21 -6.54
CA LYS A 68 14.63 -8.30 -5.56
C LYS A 68 13.85 -8.09 -4.26
N LYS A 69 13.65 -6.83 -3.84
CA LYS A 69 12.97 -6.43 -2.61
C LYS A 69 11.99 -5.30 -2.93
N LEU A 70 10.82 -5.34 -2.29
CA LEU A 70 9.80 -4.31 -2.35
C LEU A 70 9.38 -3.91 -0.94
N TYR A 71 8.84 -2.71 -0.82
CA TYR A 71 8.32 -2.14 0.42
C TYR A 71 6.89 -1.69 0.18
N VAL A 72 6.00 -2.07 1.07
CA VAL A 72 4.58 -1.73 1.01
C VAL A 72 4.23 -0.89 2.23
N GLN A 73 3.47 0.18 1.99
CA GLN A 73 2.79 0.95 3.03
C GLN A 73 1.36 1.20 2.63
N VAL A 74 0.51 1.32 3.65
CA VAL A 74 -0.92 1.61 3.51
C VAL A 74 -1.25 2.80 4.41
N ARG A 75 -2.15 3.68 3.98
CA ARG A 75 -2.79 4.68 4.83
C ARG A 75 -4.28 4.77 4.52
N GLY A 76 -5.09 5.07 5.52
CA GLY A 76 -6.50 5.43 5.32
C GLY A 76 -6.62 6.86 4.81
N TYR A 77 -7.70 7.16 4.10
CA TYR A 77 -8.09 8.54 3.78
C TYR A 77 -9.60 8.71 3.97
N LYS A 78 -9.99 9.94 4.30
CA LYS A 78 -11.38 10.40 4.34
C LYS A 78 -11.58 11.47 3.27
N ILE A 79 -12.81 11.64 2.82
CA ILE A 79 -13.21 12.80 2.02
C ILE A 79 -13.96 13.75 2.95
N VAL A 80 -13.45 14.97 3.10
CA VAL A 80 -14.07 16.05 3.90
C VAL A 80 -14.18 17.25 2.97
N GLY A 81 -15.41 17.73 2.71
CA GLY A 81 -15.66 18.82 1.77
C GLY A 81 -15.06 18.57 0.37
N GLY A 82 -15.20 17.34 -0.15
CA GLY A 82 -14.66 16.95 -1.47
C GLY A 82 -13.14 16.71 -1.51
N LYS A 83 -12.39 17.05 -0.46
CA LYS A 83 -10.92 16.91 -0.40
C LYS A 83 -10.51 15.65 0.35
N LYS A 84 -9.45 14.98 -0.13
CA LYS A 84 -8.89 13.78 0.51
C LYS A 84 -7.99 14.17 1.67
N VAL A 85 -8.42 13.86 2.89
CA VAL A 85 -7.63 13.97 4.11
C VAL A 85 -6.97 12.63 4.41
N TYR A 86 -5.64 12.62 4.50
CA TYR A 86 -4.86 11.40 4.64
C TYR A 86 -4.42 11.15 6.08
N GLY A 87 -4.50 9.89 6.50
CA GLY A 87 -3.89 9.45 7.75
C GLY A 87 -2.39 9.18 7.62
N LEU A 88 -1.77 8.81 8.74
CA LEU A 88 -0.38 8.39 8.79
C LEU A 88 -0.15 7.09 8.03
N TRP A 89 1.03 6.94 7.45
CA TRP A 89 1.47 5.69 6.82
C TRP A 89 1.65 4.58 7.85
N SER A 90 1.30 3.36 7.45
CA SER A 90 1.65 2.14 8.18
C SER A 90 3.16 1.99 8.34
N GLY A 91 3.56 1.09 9.24
CA GLY A 91 4.90 0.53 9.19
C GLY A 91 5.24 -0.02 7.80
N LYS A 92 6.52 0.05 7.42
CA LYS A 92 7.04 -0.46 6.15
C LYS A 92 7.05 -1.98 6.19
N LYS A 93 6.27 -2.65 5.35
CA LYS A 93 6.33 -4.11 5.20
C LYS A 93 7.23 -4.47 4.02
N LYS A 94 8.29 -5.23 4.28
CA LYS A 94 9.20 -5.73 3.26
C LYS A 94 8.61 -6.98 2.59
N VAL A 95 8.62 -7.00 1.27
CA VAL A 95 8.20 -8.12 0.44
C VAL A 95 9.41 -8.56 -0.39
N LYS A 96 9.85 -9.80 -0.21
CA LYS A 96 10.96 -10.37 -0.99
C LYS A 96 10.40 -11.14 -2.19
N LYS A 97 11.28 -11.37 -3.18
CA LYS A 97 11.03 -12.36 -4.24
C LYS A 97 10.94 -13.74 -3.64
#